data_AF-A0A7C5H0M2-F1
#
_entry.id   AF-A0A7C5H0M2-F1
#
_cell.length_a   1.000
_cell.length_b   1.000
_cell.length_c   1.000
_cell.angle_alpha   90.00
_cell.angle_beta   90.00
_cell.angle_gamma   90.00
#
_symmetry.space_group_name_H-M   'P 1'
#
loop_
_entity.id
_entity.type
_entity.pdbx_description
1 polymer ?
#
loop_
_entity_poly.entity_id
_entity_poly.type
_entity_poly.pdbx_seq_one_letter_code
_entity_poly.pdbx_strand_id
1 'polypeptide(L)'
;RMELISGLLSSDRPVTSSELLCLSGLGREELKFFELKWAEVSPARKCEIISHLVHLSETDFGLDFTAVFVCCLNDADEVVRLRAIQGLEGEDNYLLIAPLVRCLKQDSSVRVREAAATALGSFAMLAERGKMSPHYTDMVYEALLDVLNDEQEPVQVRRRALEAISPFSQPRVKELIERAYREGGAEFKLSAIYAMGRNCDLVWLDHLLDELESDDAAVRYEAANACAELGAEEAVPQLLRLVEDTDTQVQEAAIRALGEIGGGDAKRALTRLLRSHEPRIRQAAEAALEELRLNEEPLSQSLDDLD
;
A
#
# COMPACT_ATOMS: atom_id res chain seq x y z
N ARG A 1 -11.43 -31.97 10.02
CA ARG A 1 -10.67 -30.71 9.97
C ARG A 1 -9.99 -30.42 11.30
N MET A 2 -10.69 -30.43 12.44
CA MET A 2 -10.10 -30.19 13.77
C MET A 2 -8.85 -31.03 14.10
N GLU A 3 -8.85 -32.33 13.78
CA GLU A 3 -7.67 -33.18 14.00
C GLU A 3 -6.46 -32.74 13.16
N LEU A 4 -6.69 -32.28 11.92
CA LEU A 4 -5.63 -31.74 11.06
C LEU A 4 -5.07 -30.44 11.64
N ILE A 5 -5.95 -29.56 12.12
CA ILE A 5 -5.55 -28.32 12.81
C ILE A 5 -4.70 -28.67 14.04
N SER A 6 -5.17 -29.59 14.89
CA SER A 6 -4.42 -29.99 16.07
C SER A 6 -3.04 -30.56 15.70
N GLY A 7 -2.97 -31.43 14.69
CA GLY A 7 -1.71 -32.03 14.24
C GLY A 7 -0.73 -31.00 13.66
N LEU A 8 -1.23 -30.05 12.87
CA LEU A 8 -0.44 -28.94 12.32
C LEU A 8 0.18 -28.08 13.44
N LEU A 9 -0.64 -27.73 14.45
CA LEU A 9 -0.26 -26.81 15.53
C LEU A 9 0.69 -27.46 16.55
N SER A 10 0.59 -28.77 16.79
CA SER A 10 1.42 -29.49 17.77
C SER A 10 2.66 -30.18 17.18
N SER A 11 2.87 -30.11 15.87
CA SER A 11 3.98 -30.78 15.19
C SER A 11 5.26 -29.95 15.23
N ASP A 12 6.38 -30.63 15.50
CA ASP A 12 7.73 -30.06 15.39
C ASP A 12 8.35 -30.24 13.98
N ARG A 13 7.63 -30.88 13.05
CA ARG A 13 8.10 -31.05 11.67
C ARG A 13 7.86 -29.78 10.86
N PRO A 14 8.71 -29.46 9.86
CA PRO A 14 8.51 -28.30 9.00
C PRO A 14 7.10 -28.23 8.42
N VAL A 15 6.49 -27.05 8.43
CA VAL A 15 5.15 -26.83 7.85
C VAL A 15 5.19 -27.06 6.34
N THR A 16 4.24 -27.81 5.82
CA THR A 16 4.01 -27.92 4.37
C THR A 16 2.76 -27.16 3.95
N SER A 17 2.76 -26.64 2.71
CA SER A 17 1.62 -25.87 2.18
C SER A 17 0.30 -26.64 2.19
N SER A 18 0.34 -27.96 1.96
CA SER A 18 -0.85 -28.81 1.96
C SER A 18 -1.49 -28.94 3.35
N GLU A 19 -0.70 -28.89 4.43
CA GLU A 19 -1.23 -28.92 5.79
C GLU A 19 -1.96 -27.62 6.15
N LEU A 20 -1.50 -26.49 5.60
CA LEU A 20 -2.10 -25.17 5.85
C LEU A 20 -3.47 -24.98 5.20
N LEU A 21 -3.78 -25.74 4.14
CA LEU A 21 -5.09 -25.67 3.48
C LEU A 21 -6.26 -25.95 4.43
N CYS A 22 -6.02 -26.68 5.53
CA CYS A 22 -7.05 -26.93 6.54
C CYS A 22 -7.44 -25.67 7.34
N LEU A 23 -6.68 -24.58 7.25
CA LEU A 23 -6.94 -23.29 7.88
C LEU A 23 -7.71 -22.33 6.98
N SER A 24 -8.00 -22.70 5.72
CA SER A 24 -8.77 -21.86 4.80
C SER A 24 -10.28 -21.98 5.08
N GLY A 25 -10.96 -20.84 5.12
CA GLY A 25 -12.41 -20.73 5.29
C GLY A 25 -12.91 -21.33 6.60
N LEU A 26 -12.23 -21.05 7.72
CA LEU A 26 -12.63 -21.60 9.02
C LEU A 26 -14.00 -21.05 9.47
N GLY A 27 -14.91 -21.97 9.77
CA GLY A 27 -16.19 -21.63 10.41
C GLY A 27 -16.00 -21.20 11.87
N ARG A 28 -17.07 -20.67 12.49
CA ARG A 28 -17.03 -20.14 13.88
C ARG A 28 -16.53 -21.14 14.92
N GLU A 29 -16.93 -22.40 14.83
CA GLU A 29 -16.50 -23.45 15.77
C GLU A 29 -15.03 -23.83 15.57
N GLU A 30 -14.59 -23.88 14.31
CA GLU A 30 -13.21 -24.21 13.93
C GLU A 30 -12.24 -23.10 14.30
N LEU A 31 -12.66 -21.85 14.14
CA LEU A 31 -11.88 -20.69 14.56
C LEU A 31 -11.70 -20.65 16.08
N LYS A 32 -12.76 -20.93 16.86
CA LYS A 32 -12.65 -21.02 18.33
C LYS A 32 -11.70 -22.14 18.76
N PHE A 33 -11.77 -23.29 18.08
CA PHE A 33 -10.86 -24.40 18.33
C PHE A 33 -9.41 -24.03 17.98
N PHE A 34 -9.21 -23.38 16.84
CA PHE A 34 -7.92 -22.84 16.42
C PHE A 34 -7.37 -21.87 17.46
N GLU A 35 -8.14 -20.88 17.91
CA GLU A 35 -7.71 -19.88 18.90
C GLU A 35 -7.26 -20.53 20.22
N LEU A 36 -8.04 -21.48 20.73
CA LEU A 36 -7.70 -22.25 21.94
C LEU A 36 -6.38 -22.99 21.79
N LYS A 37 -6.16 -23.65 20.65
CA LYS A 37 -4.94 -24.41 20.39
C LYS A 37 -3.75 -23.50 20.08
N TRP A 38 -3.97 -22.41 19.36
CA TRP A 38 -2.96 -21.42 19.01
C TRP A 38 -2.28 -20.84 20.24
N ALA A 39 -3.01 -20.63 21.33
CA ALA A 39 -2.45 -20.17 22.61
C ALA A 39 -1.38 -21.13 23.19
N GLU A 40 -1.44 -22.42 22.88
CA GLU A 40 -0.50 -23.45 23.35
C GLU A 40 0.73 -23.61 22.43
N VAL A 41 0.71 -23.03 21.23
CA VAL A 41 1.76 -23.20 20.21
C VAL A 41 3.01 -22.39 20.56
N SER A 42 4.19 -22.96 20.32
CA SER A 42 5.46 -22.28 20.55
C SER A 42 5.63 -21.04 19.63
N PRO A 43 6.27 -19.96 20.09
CA PRO A 43 6.45 -18.75 19.27
C PRO A 43 7.12 -19.02 17.91
N ALA A 44 8.15 -19.88 17.88
CA ALA A 44 8.84 -20.25 16.64
C ALA A 44 7.88 -20.91 15.63
N ARG A 45 7.02 -21.82 16.11
CA ARG A 45 6.05 -22.51 15.28
C ARG A 45 4.95 -21.58 14.79
N LYS A 46 4.49 -20.64 15.62
CA LYS A 46 3.54 -19.60 15.20
C LYS A 46 4.10 -18.75 14.06
N CYS A 47 5.34 -18.29 14.20
CA CYS A 47 6.03 -17.50 13.19
C CYS A 47 6.22 -18.26 11.88
N GLU A 48 6.53 -19.55 11.94
CA GLU A 48 6.58 -20.43 10.77
C GLU A 48 5.22 -20.51 10.06
N ILE A 49 4.17 -20.90 10.80
CA ILE A 49 2.81 -21.07 10.23
C ILE A 49 2.32 -19.76 9.60
N ILE A 50 2.38 -18.64 10.33
CA ILE A 50 1.83 -17.38 9.86
C ILE A 50 2.58 -16.86 8.62
N SER A 51 3.90 -17.06 8.55
CA SER A 51 4.70 -16.63 7.39
C SER A 51 4.35 -17.44 6.14
N HIS A 52 4.12 -18.74 6.28
CA HIS A 52 3.68 -19.57 5.18
C HIS A 52 2.24 -19.27 4.75
N LEU A 53 1.35 -18.91 5.68
CA LEU A 53 -0.01 -18.47 5.35
C LEU A 53 -0.01 -17.20 4.51
N VAL A 54 0.79 -16.21 4.87
CA VAL A 54 0.96 -14.97 4.09
C VAL A 54 1.43 -15.29 2.67
N HIS A 55 2.45 -16.14 2.52
CA HIS A 55 2.92 -16.53 1.20
C HIS A 55 1.84 -17.26 0.39
N LEU A 56 1.03 -18.11 1.04
CA LEU A 56 -0.06 -18.80 0.35
C LEU A 56 -1.15 -17.84 -0.11
N SER A 57 -1.57 -16.88 0.71
CA SER A 57 -2.56 -15.87 0.31
C SER A 57 -2.08 -15.00 -0.86
N GLU A 58 -0.78 -14.73 -0.96
CA GLU A 58 -0.21 -13.99 -2.10
C GLU A 58 -0.19 -14.82 -3.40
N THR A 59 -0.16 -16.16 -3.30
CA THR A 59 -0.01 -17.06 -4.46
C THR A 59 -1.31 -17.71 -4.94
N ASP A 60 -2.31 -17.86 -4.06
CA ASP A 60 -3.60 -18.50 -4.37
C ASP A 60 -4.76 -17.71 -3.76
N PHE A 61 -5.36 -16.86 -4.60
CA PHE A 61 -6.52 -16.02 -4.24
C PHE A 61 -7.80 -16.82 -3.95
N GLY A 62 -7.82 -18.14 -4.19
CA GLY A 62 -8.95 -19.01 -3.83
C GLY A 62 -8.97 -19.39 -2.35
N LEU A 63 -7.91 -19.10 -1.59
CA LEU A 63 -7.81 -19.41 -0.17
C LEU A 63 -8.20 -18.20 0.69
N ASP A 64 -9.01 -18.44 1.72
CA ASP A 64 -9.43 -17.41 2.68
C ASP A 64 -8.86 -17.72 4.06
N PHE A 65 -7.84 -16.96 4.47
CA PHE A 65 -7.24 -17.04 5.80
C PHE A 65 -7.60 -15.84 6.69
N THR A 66 -8.53 -14.98 6.26
CA THR A 66 -8.87 -13.71 6.92
C THR A 66 -9.19 -13.91 8.39
N ALA A 67 -10.01 -14.90 8.72
CA ALA A 67 -10.39 -15.22 10.10
C ALA A 67 -9.19 -15.61 10.97
N VAL A 68 -8.22 -16.32 10.41
CA VAL A 68 -6.98 -16.71 11.10
C VAL A 68 -6.10 -15.50 11.34
N PHE A 69 -5.89 -14.65 10.32
CA PHE A 69 -5.12 -13.42 10.48
C PHE A 69 -5.73 -12.49 11.53
N VAL A 70 -7.06 -12.26 11.50
CA VAL A 70 -7.76 -11.46 12.53
C VAL A 70 -7.57 -12.02 13.93
N CYS A 71 -7.59 -13.35 14.09
CA CYS A 71 -7.27 -14.00 15.38
C CYS A 71 -5.84 -13.67 15.83
N CYS A 72 -4.87 -13.78 14.91
CA CYS A 72 -3.45 -13.54 15.16
C CYS A 72 -3.10 -12.08 15.45
N LEU A 73 -3.96 -11.10 15.17
CA LEU A 73 -3.78 -9.70 15.57
C LEU A 73 -3.72 -9.50 17.10
N ASN A 74 -4.19 -10.46 17.89
CA ASN A 74 -4.13 -10.41 19.36
C ASN A 74 -3.04 -11.31 19.94
N ASP A 75 -2.13 -11.85 19.12
CA ASP A 75 -1.04 -12.70 19.61
C ASP A 75 -0.06 -11.93 20.51
N ALA A 76 0.57 -12.61 21.46
CA ALA A 76 1.57 -12.00 22.34
C ALA A 76 2.84 -11.60 21.57
N ASP A 77 3.21 -12.34 20.52
CA ASP A 77 4.40 -12.09 19.71
C ASP A 77 4.14 -11.01 18.64
N GLU A 78 4.96 -9.96 18.62
CA GLU A 78 4.83 -8.87 17.64
C GLU A 78 5.03 -9.34 16.19
N VAL A 79 5.85 -10.36 15.95
CA VAL A 79 6.11 -10.89 14.61
C VAL A 79 4.85 -11.55 14.06
N VAL A 80 4.12 -12.27 14.91
CA VAL A 80 2.86 -12.90 14.53
C VAL A 80 1.81 -11.84 14.20
N ARG A 81 1.68 -10.80 15.03
CA ARG A 81 0.76 -9.68 14.75
C ARG A 81 1.12 -8.94 13.47
N LEU A 82 2.40 -8.66 13.23
CA LEU A 82 2.87 -7.99 12.03
C LEU A 82 2.55 -8.79 10.76
N ARG A 83 2.83 -10.10 10.77
CA ARG A 83 2.49 -10.99 9.65
C ARG A 83 1.00 -11.14 9.44
N ALA A 84 0.21 -11.10 10.52
CA ALA A 84 -1.24 -11.10 10.41
C ALA A 84 -1.76 -9.83 9.72
N ILE A 85 -1.20 -8.65 10.00
CA ILE A 85 -1.55 -7.43 9.25
C ILE A 85 -1.18 -7.58 7.77
N GLN A 86 0.03 -8.09 7.47
CA GLN A 86 0.45 -8.33 6.08
C GLN A 86 -0.50 -9.29 5.35
N GLY A 87 -0.94 -10.36 5.99
CA GLY A 87 -1.89 -11.32 5.42
C GLY A 87 -3.30 -10.75 5.19
N LEU A 88 -3.61 -9.57 5.75
CA LEU A 88 -4.85 -8.84 5.53
C LEU A 88 -4.71 -7.72 4.49
N GLU A 89 -3.53 -7.54 3.90
CA GLU A 89 -3.33 -6.55 2.84
C GLU A 89 -4.14 -6.92 1.59
N GLY A 90 -4.78 -5.93 0.98
CA GLY A 90 -5.64 -6.13 -0.20
C GLY A 90 -7.09 -6.50 0.12
N GLU A 91 -7.41 -6.83 1.37
CA GLU A 91 -8.79 -7.08 1.81
C GLU A 91 -9.61 -5.78 1.86
N ASP A 92 -10.82 -5.79 1.30
CA ASP A 92 -11.75 -4.66 1.30
C ASP A 92 -12.88 -4.79 2.35
N ASN A 93 -12.80 -5.82 3.20
CA ASN A 93 -13.79 -6.08 4.24
C ASN A 93 -13.71 -5.04 5.37
N TYR A 94 -14.70 -4.13 5.44
CA TYR A 94 -14.78 -3.06 6.44
C TYR A 94 -14.76 -3.54 7.90
N LEU A 95 -15.07 -4.82 8.17
CA LEU A 95 -14.96 -5.40 9.51
C LEU A 95 -13.51 -5.46 10.02
N LEU A 96 -12.52 -5.35 9.15
CA LEU A 96 -11.10 -5.31 9.49
C LEU A 96 -10.67 -3.96 10.08
N ILE A 97 -11.43 -2.89 9.84
CA ILE A 97 -11.05 -1.54 10.29
C ILE A 97 -10.96 -1.48 11.81
N ALA A 98 -11.92 -2.03 12.55
CA ALA A 98 -11.90 -1.94 14.01
C ALA A 98 -10.72 -2.69 14.66
N PRO A 99 -10.38 -3.93 14.25
CA PRO A 99 -9.13 -4.58 14.64
C PRO A 99 -7.88 -3.77 14.28
N LEU A 100 -7.79 -3.24 13.05
CA LEU A 100 -6.63 -2.47 12.61
C LEU A 100 -6.48 -1.14 13.37
N VAL A 101 -7.57 -0.44 13.64
CA VAL A 101 -7.58 0.76 14.50
C VAL A 101 -7.12 0.44 15.92
N ARG A 102 -7.50 -0.74 16.46
CA ARG A 102 -6.98 -1.18 17.76
C ARG A 102 -5.48 -1.42 17.72
N CYS A 103 -4.97 -2.10 16.69
CA CYS A 103 -3.53 -2.27 16.49
C CYS A 103 -2.84 -0.90 16.40
N LEU A 104 -3.35 0.01 15.57
CA LEU A 104 -2.81 1.36 15.39
C LEU A 104 -2.74 2.15 16.71
N LYS A 105 -3.77 2.09 17.56
CA LYS A 105 -3.85 2.96 18.75
C LYS A 105 -3.33 2.34 20.03
N GLN A 106 -3.24 1.01 20.12
CA GLN A 106 -3.04 0.31 21.39
C GLN A 106 -1.89 -0.71 21.37
N ASP A 107 -1.34 -1.05 20.20
CA ASP A 107 -0.25 -2.04 20.15
C ASP A 107 1.02 -1.51 20.79
N SER A 108 1.70 -2.34 21.59
CA SER A 108 2.96 -1.96 22.23
C SER A 108 4.11 -1.81 21.23
N SER A 109 4.06 -2.51 20.09
CA SER A 109 5.10 -2.49 19.07
C SER A 109 4.87 -1.38 18.07
N VAL A 110 5.86 -0.51 17.92
CA VAL A 110 5.87 0.57 16.92
C VAL A 110 5.66 0.00 15.51
N ARG A 111 6.28 -1.16 15.21
CA ARG A 111 6.21 -1.81 13.89
C ARG A 111 4.79 -2.28 13.56
N VAL A 112 4.06 -2.77 14.56
CA VAL A 112 2.67 -3.21 14.39
C VAL A 112 1.75 -2.00 14.19
N ARG A 113 1.96 -0.91 14.93
CA ARG A 113 1.21 0.35 14.74
C ARG A 113 1.45 0.95 13.36
N GLU A 114 2.71 0.96 12.90
CA GLU A 114 3.10 1.40 11.57
C GLU A 114 2.40 0.58 10.48
N ALA A 115 2.46 -0.76 10.56
CA ALA A 115 1.79 -1.64 9.60
C ALA A 115 0.27 -1.46 9.62
N ALA A 116 -0.33 -1.23 10.79
CA ALA A 116 -1.76 -0.97 10.91
C ALA A 116 -2.16 0.36 10.25
N ALA A 117 -1.35 1.43 10.39
CA ALA A 117 -1.57 2.69 9.66
C ALA A 117 -1.53 2.46 8.14
N THR A 118 -0.52 1.74 7.64
CA THR A 118 -0.41 1.40 6.21
C THR A 118 -1.63 0.62 5.71
N ALA A 119 -2.05 -0.42 6.43
CA ALA A 119 -3.22 -1.21 6.08
C ALA A 119 -4.52 -0.37 6.08
N LEU A 120 -4.65 0.61 6.98
CA LEU A 120 -5.79 1.53 7.01
C LEU A 120 -5.82 2.49 5.79
N GLY A 121 -4.70 2.72 5.12
CA GLY A 121 -4.62 3.56 3.92
C GLY A 121 -5.44 3.03 2.74
N SER A 122 -5.56 1.71 2.59
CA SER A 122 -6.44 1.12 1.55
C SER A 122 -7.91 1.44 1.84
N PHE A 123 -8.32 1.44 3.10
CA PHE A 123 -9.68 1.83 3.51
C PHE A 123 -9.92 3.32 3.34
N ALA A 124 -8.93 4.19 3.58
CA ALA A 124 -9.03 5.62 3.28
C ALA A 124 -9.26 5.87 1.77
N MET A 125 -8.57 5.14 0.89
CA MET A 125 -8.81 5.14 -0.56
C MET A 125 -10.23 4.70 -0.92
N LEU A 126 -10.73 3.62 -0.30
CA LEU A 126 -12.11 3.14 -0.52
C LEU A 126 -13.14 4.17 -0.03
N ALA A 127 -12.86 4.84 1.08
CA ALA A 127 -13.70 5.89 1.64
C ALA A 127 -13.85 7.07 0.69
N GLU A 128 -12.74 7.61 0.18
CA GLU A 128 -12.76 8.74 -0.75
C GLU A 128 -13.48 8.39 -2.06
N ARG A 129 -13.36 7.15 -2.52
CA ARG A 129 -14.09 6.64 -3.70
C ARG A 129 -15.59 6.39 -3.45
N GLY A 130 -16.09 6.74 -2.26
CA GLY A 130 -17.50 6.55 -1.87
C GLY A 130 -17.92 5.08 -1.73
N LYS A 131 -16.96 4.15 -1.60
CA LYS A 131 -17.24 2.71 -1.49
C LYS A 131 -17.52 2.27 -0.05
N MET A 132 -17.25 3.12 0.93
CA MET A 132 -17.39 2.82 2.36
C MET A 132 -18.48 3.67 3.03
N SER A 133 -19.20 3.10 4.02
CA SER A 133 -20.23 3.84 4.75
C SER A 133 -19.62 4.95 5.63
N PRO A 134 -20.35 6.05 5.90
CA PRO A 134 -19.85 7.17 6.72
C PRO A 134 -19.29 6.74 8.08
N HIS A 135 -19.94 5.78 8.76
CA HIS A 135 -19.49 5.29 10.06
C HIS A 135 -18.06 4.74 10.04
N TYR A 136 -17.74 3.92 9.03
CA TYR A 136 -16.40 3.34 8.87
C TYR A 136 -15.41 4.37 8.34
N THR A 137 -15.85 5.28 7.47
CA THR A 137 -15.06 6.42 6.99
C THR A 137 -14.58 7.29 8.14
N ASP A 138 -15.49 7.71 9.02
CA ASP A 138 -15.19 8.52 10.20
C ASP A 138 -14.23 7.77 11.13
N MET A 139 -14.42 6.46 11.31
CA MET A 139 -13.54 5.66 12.16
C MET A 139 -12.10 5.59 11.65
N VAL A 140 -11.88 5.45 10.34
CA VAL A 140 -10.53 5.49 9.75
C VAL A 140 -9.95 6.90 9.87
N TYR A 141 -10.72 7.91 9.47
CA TYR A 141 -10.29 9.30 9.47
C TYR A 141 -9.85 9.77 10.85
N GLU A 142 -10.70 9.59 11.87
CA GLU A 142 -10.43 10.01 13.25
C GLU A 142 -9.26 9.23 13.85
N ALA A 143 -9.14 7.92 13.58
CA ALA A 143 -8.02 7.13 14.09
C ALA A 143 -6.66 7.61 13.56
N LEU A 144 -6.58 7.92 12.25
CA LEU A 144 -5.35 8.44 11.64
C LEU A 144 -5.07 9.89 12.07
N LEU A 145 -6.11 10.72 12.19
CA LEU A 145 -5.99 12.10 12.64
C LEU A 145 -5.50 12.18 14.10
N ASP A 146 -6.02 11.34 14.99
CA ASP A 146 -5.56 11.24 16.38
C ASP A 146 -4.05 10.96 16.45
N VAL A 147 -3.57 9.97 15.68
CA VAL A 147 -2.16 9.59 15.61
C VAL A 147 -1.29 10.75 15.11
N LEU A 148 -1.76 11.52 14.13
CA LEU A 148 -1.02 12.68 13.60
C LEU A 148 -0.92 13.84 14.59
N ASN A 149 -1.93 14.00 15.43
CA ASN A 149 -2.02 15.04 16.46
C ASN A 149 -1.27 14.68 17.75
N ASP A 150 -0.96 13.40 17.99
CA ASP A 150 -0.16 12.97 19.13
C ASP A 150 1.34 13.20 18.89
N GLU A 151 1.92 14.18 19.59
CA GLU A 151 3.37 14.46 19.52
C GLU A 151 4.23 13.40 20.21
N GLN A 152 3.65 12.57 21.07
CA GLN A 152 4.35 11.45 21.74
C GLN A 152 4.39 10.20 20.87
N GLU A 153 3.55 10.13 19.83
CA GLU A 153 3.58 9.01 18.91
C GLU A 153 4.93 9.02 18.13
N PRO A 154 5.63 7.87 18.05
CA PRO A 154 6.83 7.74 17.26
C PRO A 154 6.66 8.23 15.82
N VAL A 155 7.68 8.96 15.35
CA VAL A 155 7.71 9.59 14.03
C VAL A 155 7.38 8.61 12.91
N GLN A 156 7.82 7.35 13.01
CA GLN A 156 7.54 6.31 12.00
C GLN A 156 6.04 6.06 11.82
N VAL A 157 5.28 5.98 12.92
CA VAL A 157 3.84 5.75 12.91
C VAL A 157 3.10 6.98 12.40
N ARG A 158 3.51 8.18 12.86
CA ARG A 158 2.94 9.45 12.40
C ARG A 158 3.14 9.65 10.89
N ARG A 159 4.30 9.28 10.36
CA ARG A 159 4.58 9.31 8.91
C ARG A 159 3.65 8.40 8.13
N ARG A 160 3.48 7.13 8.54
CA ARG A 160 2.51 6.24 7.86
C ARG A 160 1.08 6.72 8.02
N ALA A 161 0.72 7.31 9.15
CA ALA A 161 -0.62 7.89 9.32
C ALA A 161 -0.87 9.07 8.37
N LEU A 162 0.14 9.89 8.08
CA LEU A 162 0.05 10.99 7.11
C LEU A 162 -0.19 10.45 5.70
N GLU A 163 0.56 9.44 5.32
CA GLU A 163 0.41 8.80 4.01
C GLU A 163 -0.94 8.09 3.89
N ALA A 164 -1.39 7.40 4.94
CA ALA A 164 -2.67 6.69 4.96
C ALA A 164 -3.88 7.63 4.92
N ILE A 165 -3.83 8.80 5.58
CA ILE A 165 -4.94 9.77 5.59
C ILE A 165 -5.01 10.61 4.32
N SER A 166 -3.91 10.66 3.55
CA SER A 166 -3.76 11.55 2.39
C SER A 166 -4.85 11.46 1.30
N PRO A 167 -5.51 10.31 1.02
CA PRO A 167 -6.58 10.27 0.03
C PRO A 167 -7.79 11.14 0.38
N PHE A 168 -8.00 11.48 1.66
CA PHE A 168 -9.14 12.29 2.06
C PHE A 168 -9.04 13.73 1.56
N SER A 169 -10.05 14.20 0.82
CA SER A 169 -10.09 15.55 0.22
C SER A 169 -10.34 16.70 1.21
N GLN A 170 -10.43 16.41 2.51
CA GLN A 170 -10.80 17.41 3.53
C GLN A 170 -9.70 18.49 3.68
N PRO A 171 -10.05 19.78 3.85
CA PRO A 171 -9.06 20.87 3.97
C PRO A 171 -8.01 20.63 5.07
N ARG A 172 -8.43 20.01 6.18
CA ARG A 172 -7.54 19.67 7.28
C ARG A 172 -6.40 18.73 6.87
N VAL A 173 -6.64 17.81 5.93
CA VAL A 173 -5.62 16.88 5.44
C VAL A 173 -4.57 17.64 4.63
N LYS A 174 -4.99 18.59 3.80
CA LYS A 174 -4.05 19.48 3.08
C LYS A 174 -3.19 20.30 4.02
N GLU A 175 -3.77 20.85 5.08
CA GLU A 175 -3.00 21.55 6.13
C GLU A 175 -1.94 20.63 6.78
N LEU A 176 -2.28 19.36 7.02
CA LEU A 176 -1.36 18.40 7.60
C LEU A 176 -0.21 18.04 6.64
N ILE A 177 -0.51 17.83 5.35
CA ILE A 177 0.48 17.58 4.30
C ILE A 177 1.43 18.78 4.17
N GLU A 178 0.88 20.00 4.08
CA GLU A 178 1.69 21.20 3.93
C GLU A 178 2.58 21.45 5.16
N ARG A 179 2.05 21.23 6.36
CA ARG A 179 2.82 21.33 7.60
C ARG A 179 3.94 20.28 7.65
N ALA A 180 3.63 19.04 7.28
CA ALA A 180 4.63 17.98 7.22
C ALA A 180 5.76 18.29 6.23
N TYR A 181 5.43 18.88 5.08
CA TYR A 181 6.40 19.31 4.07
C TYR A 181 7.29 20.47 4.57
N ARG A 182 6.69 21.53 5.12
CA ARG A 182 7.43 22.74 5.52
C ARG A 182 8.17 22.62 6.85
N GLU A 183 7.55 21.96 7.83
CA GLU A 183 7.99 21.99 9.23
C GLU A 183 8.52 20.64 9.71
N GLY A 184 8.19 19.53 9.03
CA GLY A 184 8.54 18.18 9.48
C GLY A 184 9.96 17.73 9.16
N GLY A 185 10.76 18.57 8.49
CA GLY A 185 12.16 18.28 8.14
C GLY A 185 12.33 17.05 7.23
N ALA A 186 13.54 16.52 7.17
CA ALA A 186 13.87 15.36 6.33
C ALA A 186 13.04 14.10 6.69
N GLU A 187 12.60 13.99 7.95
CA GLU A 187 11.78 12.87 8.39
C GLU A 187 10.40 12.88 7.74
N PHE A 188 9.75 14.01 7.49
CA PHE A 188 8.41 14.02 6.90
C PHE A 188 8.39 14.35 5.41
N LYS A 189 9.46 14.92 4.86
CA LYS A 189 9.49 15.41 3.48
C LYS A 189 9.01 14.38 2.44
N LEU A 190 9.56 13.17 2.45
CA LEU A 190 9.14 12.11 1.52
C LEU A 190 7.68 11.69 1.73
N SER A 191 7.24 11.54 2.98
CA SER A 191 5.86 11.18 3.30
C SER A 191 4.87 12.28 2.90
N ALA A 192 5.28 13.56 2.94
CA ALA A 192 4.47 14.66 2.45
C ALA A 192 4.38 14.67 0.91
N ILE A 193 5.48 14.44 0.19
CA ILE A 193 5.48 14.35 -1.29
C ILE A 193 4.63 13.16 -1.76
N TYR A 194 4.78 12.00 -1.11
CA TYR A 194 3.88 10.85 -1.33
C TYR A 194 2.41 11.26 -1.11
N ALA A 195 2.12 11.91 0.03
CA ALA A 195 0.76 12.32 0.37
C ALA A 195 0.18 13.37 -0.61
N MET A 196 1.00 14.23 -1.19
CA MET A 196 0.58 15.16 -2.25
C MET A 196 0.05 14.42 -3.47
N GLY A 197 0.78 13.39 -3.92
CA GLY A 197 0.36 12.47 -4.99
C GLY A 197 -1.01 11.85 -4.70
N ARG A 198 -1.11 11.20 -3.55
CA ARG A 198 -2.31 10.48 -3.12
C ARG A 198 -3.52 11.36 -2.84
N ASN A 199 -3.29 12.61 -2.43
CA ASN A 199 -4.36 13.58 -2.25
C ASN A 199 -4.98 14.03 -3.58
N CYS A 200 -4.26 13.85 -4.70
CA CYS A 200 -4.75 14.04 -6.07
C CYS A 200 -5.39 15.43 -6.30
N ASP A 201 -4.77 16.48 -5.77
CA ASP A 201 -5.19 17.86 -5.94
C ASP A 201 -4.09 18.69 -6.62
N LEU A 202 -4.45 19.45 -7.66
CA LEU A 202 -3.51 20.26 -8.43
C LEU A 202 -2.86 21.40 -7.63
N VAL A 203 -3.36 21.71 -6.43
CA VAL A 203 -2.68 22.64 -5.50
C VAL A 203 -1.25 22.23 -5.18
N TRP A 204 -0.91 20.94 -5.31
CA TRP A 204 0.42 20.40 -5.04
C TRP A 204 1.38 20.50 -6.22
N LEU A 205 0.91 20.88 -7.41
CA LEU A 205 1.70 20.81 -8.63
C LEU A 205 3.01 21.59 -8.51
N ASP A 206 2.96 22.84 -8.05
CA ASP A 206 4.15 23.69 -7.93
C ASP A 206 5.20 23.07 -6.99
N HIS A 207 4.77 22.53 -5.84
CA HIS A 207 5.67 21.82 -4.92
C HIS A 207 6.31 20.61 -5.59
N LEU A 208 5.54 19.81 -6.32
CA LEU A 208 6.05 18.61 -6.98
C LEU A 208 7.03 18.96 -8.10
N LEU A 209 6.75 20.00 -8.90
CA LEU A 209 7.65 20.46 -9.96
C LEU A 209 9.00 20.94 -9.39
N ASP A 210 9.00 21.61 -8.24
CA ASP A 210 10.23 22.00 -7.54
C ASP A 210 11.01 20.76 -7.06
N GLU A 211 10.33 19.75 -6.51
CA GLU A 211 10.99 18.55 -5.97
C GLU A 211 11.51 17.58 -7.05
N LEU A 212 11.01 17.65 -8.29
CA LEU A 212 11.65 16.99 -9.44
C LEU A 212 13.07 17.49 -9.71
N GLU A 213 13.44 18.68 -9.22
CA GLU A 213 14.79 19.26 -9.36
C GLU A 213 15.65 19.09 -8.09
N SER A 214 15.16 18.35 -7.08
CA SER A 214 15.87 18.13 -5.82
C SER A 214 17.25 17.48 -6.03
N ASP A 215 18.24 17.84 -5.21
CA ASP A 215 19.55 17.17 -5.17
C ASP A 215 19.45 15.72 -4.67
N ASP A 216 18.41 15.39 -3.91
CA ASP A 216 18.17 14.06 -3.36
C ASP A 216 17.38 13.17 -4.35
N ALA A 217 18.00 12.07 -4.77
CA ALA A 217 17.39 11.12 -5.71
C ALA A 217 16.09 10.48 -5.17
N ALA A 218 15.99 10.23 -3.86
CA ALA A 218 14.78 9.68 -3.27
C ALA A 218 13.61 10.68 -3.37
N VAL A 219 13.91 11.97 -3.24
CA VAL A 219 12.92 13.05 -3.37
C VAL A 219 12.48 13.21 -4.82
N ARG A 220 13.41 13.17 -5.80
CA ARG A 220 13.05 13.20 -7.23
C ARG A 220 12.20 12.00 -7.63
N TYR A 221 12.56 10.80 -7.15
CA TYR A 221 11.78 9.58 -7.35
C TYR A 221 10.34 9.74 -6.85
N GLU A 222 10.18 10.21 -5.62
CA GLU A 222 8.86 10.37 -5.01
C GLU A 222 8.04 11.45 -5.71
N ALA A 223 8.66 12.57 -6.09
CA ALA A 223 8.00 13.65 -6.83
C ALA A 223 7.51 13.18 -8.22
N ALA A 224 8.28 12.33 -8.91
CA ALA A 224 7.87 11.75 -10.19
C ALA A 224 6.63 10.85 -10.03
N ASN A 225 6.58 10.02 -8.99
CA ASN A 225 5.41 9.19 -8.69
C ASN A 225 4.20 10.06 -8.34
N ALA A 226 4.38 11.08 -7.50
CA ALA A 226 3.29 11.97 -7.11
C ALA A 226 2.71 12.72 -8.32
N CYS A 227 3.55 13.18 -9.27
CA CYS A 227 3.08 13.78 -10.52
C CYS A 227 2.25 12.82 -11.37
N ALA A 228 2.61 11.53 -11.35
CA ALA A 228 1.86 10.47 -12.02
C ALA A 228 0.46 10.30 -11.42
N GLU A 229 0.37 10.22 -10.09
CA GLU A 229 -0.90 10.11 -9.37
C GLU A 229 -1.81 11.34 -9.55
N LEU A 230 -1.24 12.54 -9.73
CA LEU A 230 -1.99 13.75 -10.06
C LEU A 230 -2.50 13.76 -11.51
N GLY A 231 -1.89 13.00 -12.42
CA GLY A 231 -2.13 13.11 -13.86
C GLY A 231 -1.68 14.45 -14.44
N ALA A 232 -0.61 15.05 -13.90
CA ALA A 232 -0.18 16.40 -14.25
C ALA A 232 0.60 16.44 -15.58
N GLU A 233 -0.08 16.72 -16.69
CA GLU A 233 0.54 16.84 -18.01
C GLU A 233 1.60 17.97 -18.07
N GLU A 234 1.46 18.98 -17.21
CA GLU A 234 2.43 20.07 -17.01
C GLU A 234 3.79 19.59 -16.50
N ALA A 235 3.88 18.41 -15.86
CA ALA A 235 5.13 17.84 -15.38
C ALA A 235 5.96 17.12 -16.46
N VAL A 236 5.35 16.85 -17.64
CA VAL A 236 6.00 16.10 -18.74
C VAL A 236 7.37 16.66 -19.13
N PRO A 237 7.59 17.99 -19.25
CA PRO A 237 8.92 18.53 -19.58
C PRO A 237 9.97 18.21 -18.52
N GLN A 238 9.64 18.31 -17.23
CA GLN A 238 10.56 17.98 -16.14
C GLN A 238 10.83 16.48 -16.06
N LEU A 239 9.79 15.64 -16.18
CA LEU A 239 9.93 14.19 -16.20
C LEU A 239 10.83 13.72 -17.34
N LEU A 240 10.74 14.34 -18.52
CA LEU A 240 11.64 14.06 -19.64
C LEU A 240 13.12 14.31 -19.31
N ARG A 241 13.45 15.29 -18.47
CA ARG A 241 14.83 15.52 -18.03
C ARG A 241 15.29 14.40 -17.08
N LEU A 242 14.39 13.87 -16.24
CA LEU A 242 14.69 12.77 -15.32
C LEU A 242 14.89 11.42 -16.01
N VAL A 243 14.48 11.26 -17.27
CA VAL A 243 14.85 10.08 -18.06
C VAL A 243 16.38 9.97 -18.25
N GLU A 244 17.09 11.08 -18.16
CA GLU A 244 18.56 11.15 -18.22
C GLU A 244 19.20 11.27 -16.82
N ASP A 245 18.44 11.04 -15.74
CA ASP A 245 18.95 11.14 -14.37
C ASP A 245 20.10 10.16 -14.12
N THR A 246 21.01 10.50 -13.22
CA THR A 246 22.10 9.59 -12.82
C THR A 246 21.62 8.35 -12.07
N ASP A 247 20.48 8.44 -11.38
CA ASP A 247 19.88 7.37 -10.62
C ASP A 247 18.88 6.58 -11.48
N THR A 248 19.11 5.27 -11.62
CA THR A 248 18.28 4.41 -12.47
C THR A 248 16.84 4.29 -11.95
N GLN A 249 16.60 4.34 -10.63
CA GLN A 249 15.24 4.28 -10.09
C GLN A 249 14.46 5.55 -10.45
N VAL A 250 15.13 6.71 -10.44
CA VAL A 250 14.53 7.98 -10.88
C VAL A 250 14.20 7.94 -12.37
N GLN A 251 15.11 7.41 -13.20
CA GLN A 251 14.84 7.24 -14.65
C GLN A 251 13.59 6.38 -14.89
N GLU A 252 13.50 5.22 -14.22
CA GLU A 252 12.37 4.29 -14.35
C GLU A 252 11.06 4.92 -13.86
N ALA A 253 11.09 5.64 -12.73
CA ALA A 253 9.94 6.36 -12.20
C ALA A 253 9.45 7.45 -13.17
N ALA A 254 10.36 8.20 -13.79
CA ALA A 254 10.00 9.23 -14.75
C ALA A 254 9.33 8.65 -16.01
N ILE A 255 9.84 7.54 -16.54
CA ILE A 255 9.25 6.87 -17.71
C ILE A 255 7.87 6.30 -17.36
N ARG A 256 7.73 5.66 -16.20
CA ARG A 256 6.43 5.17 -15.71
C ARG A 256 5.43 6.31 -15.53
N ALA A 257 5.85 7.41 -14.89
CA ALA A 257 5.02 8.59 -14.69
C ALA A 257 4.49 9.16 -16.00
N LEU A 258 5.31 9.22 -17.06
CA LEU A 258 4.85 9.62 -18.40
C LEU A 258 3.77 8.67 -18.96
N GLY A 259 3.86 7.36 -18.69
CA GLY A 259 2.84 6.38 -19.07
C GLY A 259 1.52 6.59 -18.34
N GLU A 260 1.58 6.78 -17.02
CA GLU A 260 0.42 6.97 -16.14
C GLU A 260 -0.28 8.32 -16.36
N ILE A 261 0.46 9.41 -16.55
CA ILE A 261 -0.09 10.74 -16.89
C ILE A 261 -0.84 10.68 -18.22
N GLY A 262 -0.27 9.97 -19.21
CA GLY A 262 -0.83 9.86 -20.54
C GLY A 262 -0.90 11.21 -21.27
N GLY A 263 -1.89 11.34 -22.16
CA GLY A 263 -2.05 12.54 -22.96
C GLY A 263 -1.11 12.61 -24.17
N GLY A 264 -1.32 13.64 -24.98
CA GLY A 264 -0.64 13.77 -26.27
C GLY A 264 0.85 14.01 -26.10
N ASP A 265 1.23 14.72 -25.05
CA ASP A 265 2.61 15.16 -24.82
C ASP A 265 3.46 14.03 -24.27
N ALA A 266 2.94 13.27 -23.29
CA ALA A 266 3.63 12.11 -22.76
C ALA A 266 3.74 10.96 -23.78
N LYS A 267 2.71 10.72 -24.59
CA LYS A 267 2.78 9.71 -25.69
C LYS A 267 3.86 10.05 -26.71
N ARG A 268 4.00 11.34 -27.08
CA ARG A 268 5.08 11.81 -27.96
C ARG A 268 6.45 11.67 -27.30
N ALA A 269 6.56 11.94 -26.00
CA ALA A 269 7.76 11.76 -25.21
C ALA A 269 8.21 10.29 -25.24
N LEU A 270 7.35 9.36 -24.81
CA LEU A 270 7.62 7.93 -24.77
C LEU A 270 7.98 7.35 -26.15
N THR A 271 7.28 7.77 -27.21
CA THR A 271 7.57 7.34 -28.60
C THR A 271 9.00 7.73 -29.03
N ARG A 272 9.53 8.87 -28.54
CA ARG A 272 10.92 9.25 -28.81
C ARG A 272 11.90 8.36 -28.05
N LEU A 273 11.57 7.96 -26.82
CA LEU A 273 12.40 7.11 -25.98
C LEU A 273 12.60 5.70 -26.54
N LEU A 274 11.69 5.22 -27.41
CA LEU A 274 11.88 3.99 -28.19
C LEU A 274 13.15 4.01 -29.06
N ARG A 275 13.69 5.19 -29.36
CA ARG A 275 14.93 5.37 -30.13
C ARG A 275 16.16 5.57 -29.26
N SER A 276 16.02 5.49 -27.92
CA SER A 276 17.13 5.61 -26.99
C SER A 276 18.21 4.58 -27.29
N HIS A 277 19.48 4.95 -27.10
CA HIS A 277 20.59 4.01 -27.20
C HIS A 277 20.61 3.00 -26.05
N GLU A 278 19.99 3.33 -24.92
CA GLU A 278 19.92 2.46 -23.75
C GLU A 278 18.75 1.46 -23.85
N PRO A 279 19.04 0.14 -23.85
CA PRO A 279 18.00 -0.88 -23.93
C PRO A 279 16.95 -0.81 -22.82
N ARG A 280 17.38 -0.46 -21.59
CA ARG A 280 16.48 -0.32 -20.43
C ARG A 280 15.43 0.77 -20.65
N ILE A 281 15.86 1.95 -21.12
CA ILE A 281 14.97 3.07 -21.43
C ILE A 281 13.97 2.70 -22.53
N ARG A 282 14.44 2.01 -23.59
CA ARG A 282 13.53 1.52 -24.65
C ARG A 282 12.48 0.57 -24.10
N GLN A 283 12.89 -0.43 -23.32
CA GLN A 283 11.99 -1.42 -22.73
C GLN A 283 10.97 -0.79 -21.78
N ALA A 284 11.40 0.14 -20.93
CA ALA A 284 10.52 0.88 -20.04
C ALA A 284 9.50 1.73 -20.83
N ALA A 285 9.93 2.39 -21.91
CA ALA A 285 9.05 3.18 -22.76
C ALA A 285 8.05 2.30 -23.55
N GLU A 286 8.46 1.12 -24.00
CA GLU A 286 7.56 0.12 -24.61
C GLU A 286 6.48 -0.32 -23.61
N ALA A 287 6.86 -0.65 -22.37
CA ALA A 287 5.93 -1.03 -21.32
C ALA A 287 4.94 0.09 -20.98
N ALA A 288 5.44 1.33 -20.80
CA ALA A 288 4.60 2.49 -20.50
C ALA A 288 3.62 2.83 -21.63
N LEU A 289 4.02 2.68 -22.91
CA LEU A 289 3.13 2.87 -24.06
C LEU A 289 2.05 1.79 -24.15
N GLU A 290 2.39 0.54 -23.83
CA GLU A 290 1.44 -0.55 -23.83
C GLU A 290 0.40 -0.37 -22.71
N GLU A 291 0.82 0.00 -21.50
CA GLU A 291 -0.09 0.33 -20.40
C GLU A 291 -1.02 1.49 -20.76
N LEU A 292 -0.48 2.56 -21.35
CA LEU A 292 -1.26 3.68 -21.85
C LEU A 292 -2.30 3.24 -22.89
N ARG A 293 -1.94 2.34 -23.82
CA ARG A 293 -2.86 1.78 -24.82
C ARG A 293 -3.99 1.00 -24.15
N LEU A 294 -3.68 0.15 -23.18
CA LEU A 294 -4.66 -0.63 -22.44
C LEU A 294 -5.63 0.26 -21.65
N ASN A 295 -5.16 1.40 -21.15
CA ASN A 295 -5.98 2.39 -20.45
C ASN A 295 -6.83 3.25 -21.40
N GLU A 296 -6.39 3.46 -22.66
CA GLU A 296 -7.13 4.17 -23.70
C GLU A 296 -8.22 3.30 -24.39
N GLU A 297 -8.10 1.97 -24.35
CA GLU A 297 -9.05 1.05 -24.99
C GLU A 297 -10.36 0.95 -24.18
N PRO A 298 -11.53 1.33 -24.74
CA PRO A 298 -12.79 1.09 -24.07
C PRO A 298 -13.05 -0.42 -24.00
N LEU A 299 -13.33 -0.94 -22.80
CA LEU A 299 -13.70 -2.33 -22.48
C LEU A 299 -14.80 -2.93 -23.38
N SER A 300 -15.49 -2.13 -24.19
CA SER A 300 -16.49 -2.59 -25.16
C SER A 300 -15.92 -3.21 -26.44
N GLN A 301 -14.67 -2.92 -26.84
CA GLN A 301 -14.12 -3.46 -28.10
C GLN A 301 -13.51 -4.85 -27.96
N SER A 302 -13.20 -5.30 -26.74
CA SER A 302 -12.62 -6.63 -26.50
C SER A 302 -13.65 -7.78 -26.49
N LEU A 303 -14.96 -7.48 -26.50
CA LEU A 303 -16.01 -8.51 -26.46
C LEU A 303 -16.62 -8.83 -27.83
N ASP A 304 -16.36 -8.03 -28.87
CA ASP A 304 -16.91 -8.25 -30.22
C ASP A 304 -16.05 -9.21 -31.06
N ASP A 305 -14.88 -9.63 -30.57
CA ASP A 305 -13.98 -10.59 -31.24
C ASP A 305 -14.13 -12.05 -30.73
N LEU A 306 -15.21 -12.33 -29.97
CA LEU A 306 -15.58 -13.67 -29.51
C LEU A 306 -17.00 -14.05 -29.95
N ASP A 307 -17.27 -14.02 -31.26
CA ASP A 307 -18.43 -14.69 -31.89
C ASP A 307 -18.03 -15.38 -33.21
#